data_AF-A0A9E1ZX86-F1
#
_entry.id   AF-A0A9E1ZX86-F1
#
_cell.length_a   1.000
_cell.length_b   1.000
_cell.length_c   1.000
_cell.angle_alpha   90.00
_cell.angle_beta   90.00
_cell.angle_gamma   90.00
#
_symmetry.space_group_name_H-M   'P 1'
#
loop_
_entity.id
_entity.type
_entity.pdbx_description
1 polymer ?
#
loop_
_entity_poly.entity_id
_entity_poly.type
_entity_poly.pdbx_seq_one_letter_code
_entity_poly.pdbx_strand_id
1 'polypeptide(L)'
;ESTITSVGLDMRHPWAEELEIAPSGAVDEFERKRARNDYPVLALWEMGVRRLRVPVQDLVDPRIRRRMEILTQAGHVFQVYCYGVPTGKVLEAITAHAALIHVLEIVIVWEDVAKVMPKIADLKTATGVPIYLSRVNRKDAGKFEGARFNHLISHGFVFAELQDLMKFIKETKGTDAIDGFMFKINNDVCPIAAAREAMEINKFLGRIMCLYIRTSGSSPAEAFMDEAENTTRFAKALIAAVGTAAVEVTLDTFADSDRGYFARAGLVDRRYNPKLGSHVIKHLMGLLSGDEWVLEEDVLKGSDGRRVVVEFSGESSIPDNATDVEWIDLETGKVHREDPPTMTGPCAISYLES
;
A
#
# COMPACT_ATOMS: atom_id res chain seq x y z
N GLU A 1 4.42 -11.23 15.96
CA GLU A 1 4.60 -10.75 14.57
C GLU A 1 3.32 -10.07 14.12
N SER A 2 3.39 -9.07 13.24
CA SER A 2 2.19 -8.34 12.82
C SER A 2 1.25 -9.22 12.01
N THR A 3 -0.04 -9.12 12.33
CA THR A 3 -1.14 -9.78 11.61
C THR A 3 -1.88 -8.82 10.67
N ILE A 4 -1.42 -7.57 10.57
CA ILE A 4 -2.07 -6.52 9.78
C ILE A 4 -1.82 -6.75 8.29
N THR A 5 -2.89 -7.06 7.54
CA THR A 5 -2.84 -7.22 6.08
C THR A 5 -3.57 -6.12 5.32
N SER A 6 -4.25 -5.18 6.02
CA SER A 6 -4.93 -4.04 5.40
C SER A 6 -3.96 -3.01 4.81
N VAL A 7 -2.65 -3.13 5.10
CA VAL A 7 -1.60 -2.28 4.54
C VAL A 7 -0.63 -3.09 3.71
N GLY A 8 -0.38 -2.64 2.48
CA GLY A 8 0.62 -3.21 1.58
C GLY A 8 1.54 -2.17 0.97
N LEU A 9 2.60 -2.67 0.32
CA LEU A 9 3.59 -1.86 -0.36
C LEU A 9 3.60 -2.17 -1.86
N ASP A 10 3.64 -1.14 -2.70
CA ASP A 10 3.80 -1.31 -4.15
C ASP A 10 5.26 -1.61 -4.51
N MET A 11 5.51 -2.84 -4.94
CA MET A 11 6.85 -3.34 -5.27
C MET A 11 7.22 -2.95 -6.70
N ARG A 12 7.43 -1.65 -6.92
CA ARG A 12 7.83 -1.10 -8.24
C ARG A 12 9.22 -1.54 -8.68
N HIS A 13 10.11 -1.77 -7.72
CA HIS A 13 11.44 -2.28 -7.96
C HIS A 13 11.47 -3.79 -7.78
N PRO A 14 12.38 -4.51 -8.47
CA PRO A 14 12.55 -5.95 -8.29
C PRO A 14 12.76 -6.29 -6.81
N TRP A 15 11.85 -7.07 -6.24
CA TRP A 15 11.88 -7.45 -4.83
C TRP A 15 12.50 -8.84 -4.59
N ALA A 16 12.57 -9.65 -5.65
CA ALA A 16 13.14 -11.00 -5.65
C ALA A 16 14.32 -11.11 -6.63
N GLU A 17 15.12 -10.05 -6.76
CA GLU A 17 16.27 -10.02 -7.66
C GLU A 17 17.34 -11.04 -7.26
N GLU A 18 17.92 -11.70 -8.25
CA GLU A 18 19.14 -12.50 -8.11
C GLU A 18 20.32 -11.72 -8.69
N LEU A 19 21.37 -11.55 -7.89
CA LEU A 19 22.59 -10.85 -8.24
C LEU A 19 23.73 -11.85 -8.46
N GLU A 20 24.65 -11.51 -9.35
CA GLU A 20 25.92 -12.24 -9.45
C GLU A 20 26.89 -11.74 -8.37
N ILE A 21 27.40 -12.67 -7.56
CA ILE A 21 28.49 -12.41 -6.64
C ILE A 21 29.81 -12.49 -7.42
N ALA A 22 30.64 -11.46 -7.27
CA ALA A 22 31.98 -11.43 -7.84
C ALA A 22 32.87 -12.53 -7.21
N PRO A 23 33.77 -13.15 -7.98
CA PRO A 23 34.79 -14.03 -7.41
C PRO A 23 35.58 -13.29 -6.32
N SER A 24 35.68 -13.89 -5.14
CA SER A 24 36.13 -13.20 -3.92
C SER A 24 37.44 -13.75 -3.34
N GLY A 25 38.12 -14.66 -4.03
CA GLY A 25 39.36 -15.30 -3.56
C GLY A 25 39.17 -16.40 -2.52
N ALA A 26 38.00 -16.46 -1.87
CA ALA A 26 37.79 -17.36 -0.74
C ALA A 26 37.25 -18.74 -1.15
N VAL A 27 36.21 -18.79 -1.99
CA VAL A 27 35.58 -20.03 -2.48
C VAL A 27 35.08 -19.78 -3.90
N ASP A 28 35.42 -20.67 -4.84
CA ASP A 28 35.05 -20.61 -6.27
C ASP A 28 35.56 -19.37 -7.02
N GLU A 29 36.89 -19.21 -7.04
CA GLU A 29 37.61 -18.10 -7.69
C GLU A 29 37.42 -17.99 -9.21
N PHE A 30 36.94 -19.07 -9.84
CA PHE A 30 36.86 -19.16 -11.31
C PHE A 30 35.43 -19.08 -11.84
N GLU A 31 34.43 -18.92 -10.97
CA GLU A 31 33.02 -18.89 -11.37
C GLU A 31 32.25 -17.79 -10.61
N ARG A 32 31.25 -17.21 -11.28
CA ARG A 32 30.28 -16.32 -10.63
C ARG A 32 29.15 -17.13 -10.06
N LYS A 33 28.83 -16.90 -8.79
CA LYS A 33 27.63 -17.45 -8.17
C LYS A 33 26.49 -16.48 -8.26
N ARG A 34 25.27 -17.01 -8.30
CA ARG A 34 24.07 -16.21 -8.10
C ARG A 34 23.65 -16.27 -6.65
N ALA A 35 23.36 -15.12 -6.08
CA ALA A 35 22.75 -15.02 -4.77
C ALA A 35 21.54 -14.10 -4.85
N ARG A 36 20.55 -14.42 -4.02
CA ARG A 36 19.35 -13.59 -3.92
C ARG A 36 19.68 -12.32 -3.16
N ASN A 37 19.10 -11.22 -3.60
CA ASN A 37 19.02 -10.00 -2.83
C ASN A 37 17.84 -10.11 -1.85
N ASP A 38 18.12 -10.49 -0.61
CA ASP A 38 17.09 -10.63 0.43
C ASP A 38 16.83 -9.33 1.22
N TYR A 39 17.56 -8.24 0.95
CA TYR A 39 17.38 -6.96 1.64
C TYR A 39 15.96 -6.38 1.55
N PRO A 40 15.24 -6.43 0.39
CA PRO A 40 13.84 -5.99 0.32
C PRO A 40 12.95 -6.73 1.33
N VAL A 41 13.13 -8.05 1.44
CA VAL A 41 12.35 -8.90 2.34
C VAL A 41 12.70 -8.62 3.80
N LEU A 42 13.98 -8.45 4.12
CA LEU A 42 14.41 -8.10 5.47
C LEU A 42 13.82 -6.76 5.91
N ALA A 43 13.80 -5.75 5.04
CA ALA A 43 13.16 -4.46 5.34
C ALA A 43 11.65 -4.60 5.59
N LEU A 44 10.94 -5.43 4.81
CA LEU A 44 9.52 -5.72 5.05
C LEU A 44 9.30 -6.40 6.41
N TRP A 45 10.17 -7.33 6.80
CA TRP A 45 10.10 -7.99 8.10
C TRP A 45 10.37 -7.03 9.25
N GLU A 46 11.39 -6.19 9.12
CA GLU A 46 11.76 -5.14 10.09
C GLU A 46 10.58 -4.20 10.33
N MET A 47 9.86 -3.80 9.27
CA MET A 47 8.67 -2.95 9.36
C MET A 47 7.39 -3.68 9.80
N GLY A 48 7.37 -5.01 9.80
CA GLY A 48 6.16 -5.80 10.06
C GLY A 48 5.16 -5.87 8.90
N VAL A 49 5.48 -5.33 7.71
CA VAL A 49 4.57 -5.35 6.55
C VAL A 49 4.55 -6.75 5.92
N ARG A 50 3.35 -7.26 5.61
CA ARG A 50 3.17 -8.60 5.02
C ARG A 50 2.54 -8.60 3.64
N ARG A 51 1.82 -7.55 3.25
CA ARG A 51 1.18 -7.46 1.94
C ARG A 51 2.07 -6.77 0.90
N LEU A 52 2.32 -7.46 -0.21
CA LEU A 52 3.08 -6.93 -1.34
C LEU A 52 2.16 -6.82 -2.54
N ARG A 53 2.16 -5.65 -3.19
CA ARG A 53 1.53 -5.48 -4.50
C ARG A 53 2.59 -5.68 -5.58
N VAL A 54 2.38 -6.67 -6.44
CA VAL A 54 3.37 -7.16 -7.42
C VAL A 54 2.77 -7.31 -8.81
N PRO A 55 3.56 -7.09 -9.88
CA PRO A 55 3.10 -7.30 -11.25
C PRO A 55 2.84 -8.79 -11.52
N VAL A 56 1.86 -9.12 -12.37
CA VAL A 56 1.53 -10.51 -12.74
C VAL A 56 2.71 -11.28 -13.35
N GLN A 57 3.69 -10.58 -13.90
CA GLN A 57 4.95 -11.14 -14.38
C GLN A 57 5.67 -11.96 -13.30
N ASP A 58 5.60 -11.54 -12.03
CA ASP A 58 6.25 -12.21 -10.90
C ASP A 58 5.62 -13.58 -10.63
N LEU A 59 4.31 -13.70 -10.82
CA LEU A 59 3.59 -14.98 -10.73
C LEU A 59 3.96 -15.91 -11.91
N VAL A 60 4.18 -15.34 -13.10
CA VAL A 60 4.49 -16.11 -14.31
C VAL A 60 5.92 -16.64 -14.29
N ASP A 61 6.91 -15.86 -13.86
CA ASP A 61 8.31 -16.31 -13.75
C ASP A 61 8.44 -17.38 -12.65
N PRO A 62 8.81 -18.64 -12.99
CA PRO A 62 8.94 -19.71 -12.01
C PRO A 62 9.90 -19.42 -10.86
N ARG A 63 10.94 -18.61 -11.09
CA ARG A 63 11.95 -18.27 -10.07
C ARG A 63 11.37 -17.31 -9.04
N ILE A 64 10.67 -16.27 -9.49
CA ILE A 64 10.03 -15.29 -8.61
C ILE A 64 8.81 -15.93 -7.91
N ARG A 65 8.01 -16.70 -8.65
CA ARG A 65 6.89 -17.47 -8.07
C ARG A 65 7.35 -18.40 -6.95
N ARG A 66 8.49 -19.10 -7.11
CA ARG A 66 9.05 -19.92 -6.04
C ARG A 66 9.37 -19.09 -4.79
N ARG A 67 9.78 -17.83 -4.96
CA ARG A 67 9.97 -16.91 -3.83
C ARG A 67 8.63 -16.52 -3.19
N MET A 68 7.59 -16.28 -3.98
CA MET A 68 6.23 -16.05 -3.46
C MET A 68 5.76 -17.24 -2.61
N GLU A 69 5.94 -18.49 -3.07
CA GLU A 69 5.60 -19.69 -2.31
C GLU A 69 6.28 -19.73 -0.93
N ILE A 70 7.58 -19.42 -0.88
CA ILE A 70 8.35 -19.38 0.38
C ILE A 70 7.82 -18.27 1.30
N LEU A 71 7.56 -17.07 0.77
CA LEU A 71 7.10 -15.96 1.60
C LEU A 71 5.65 -16.13 2.07
N THR A 72 4.79 -16.76 1.29
CA THR A 72 3.44 -17.12 1.74
C THR A 72 3.47 -18.08 2.93
N GLN A 73 4.42 -19.02 2.97
CA GLN A 73 4.64 -19.87 4.15
C GLN A 73 5.12 -19.07 5.37
N ALA A 74 5.75 -17.91 5.16
CA ALA A 74 6.15 -16.97 6.20
C ALA A 74 5.10 -15.87 6.48
N GLY A 75 3.85 -16.06 6.02
CA GLY A 75 2.74 -15.16 6.31
C GLY A 75 2.60 -13.95 5.38
N HIS A 76 3.37 -13.86 4.29
CA HIS A 76 3.15 -12.82 3.28
C HIS A 76 1.96 -13.11 2.40
N VAL A 77 1.32 -12.04 1.94
CA VAL A 77 0.20 -12.07 1.02
C VAL A 77 0.45 -11.18 -0.19
N PHE A 78 0.00 -11.62 -1.37
CA PHE A 78 0.29 -10.93 -2.64
C PHE A 78 -0.97 -10.39 -3.29
N GLN A 79 -1.00 -9.08 -3.51
CA GLN A 79 -1.91 -8.42 -4.43
C GLN A 79 -1.24 -8.43 -5.81
N VAL A 80 -1.71 -9.31 -6.70
CA VAL A 80 -1.14 -9.45 -8.05
C VAL A 80 -1.92 -8.57 -9.00
N TYR A 81 -1.26 -7.66 -9.72
CA TYR A 81 -1.95 -6.77 -10.68
C TYR A 81 -1.62 -7.07 -12.14
N CYS A 82 -2.62 -6.95 -13.01
CA CYS A 82 -2.47 -7.08 -14.46
C CYS A 82 -3.27 -6.03 -15.22
N TYR A 83 -2.81 -5.69 -16.43
CA TYR A 83 -3.57 -4.85 -17.36
C TYR A 83 -4.43 -5.72 -18.28
N GLY A 84 -5.74 -5.45 -18.29
CA GLY A 84 -6.74 -6.26 -18.98
C GLY A 84 -7.04 -7.58 -18.29
N VAL A 85 -8.09 -8.26 -18.75
CA VAL A 85 -8.46 -9.59 -18.24
C VAL A 85 -7.40 -10.61 -18.69
N PRO A 86 -6.83 -11.41 -17.77
CA PRO A 86 -5.84 -12.44 -18.10
C PRO A 86 -6.28 -13.40 -19.20
N THR A 87 -5.34 -13.75 -20.09
CA THR A 87 -5.53 -14.75 -21.14
C THR A 87 -4.26 -15.58 -21.33
N GLY A 88 -4.37 -16.72 -22.02
CA GLY A 88 -3.24 -17.60 -22.35
C GLY A 88 -2.40 -17.98 -21.13
N LYS A 89 -1.08 -17.88 -21.25
CA LYS A 89 -0.12 -18.24 -20.18
C LYS A 89 -0.37 -17.54 -18.85
N VAL A 90 -0.88 -16.30 -18.89
CA VAL A 90 -1.16 -15.54 -17.65
C VAL A 90 -2.37 -16.14 -16.93
N LEU A 91 -3.42 -16.47 -17.69
CA LEU A 91 -4.60 -17.16 -17.14
C LEU A 91 -4.22 -18.53 -16.59
N GLU A 92 -3.43 -19.31 -17.34
CA GLU A 92 -2.91 -20.61 -16.90
C GLU A 92 -2.15 -20.50 -15.57
N ALA A 93 -1.26 -19.50 -15.45
CA ALA A 93 -0.49 -19.26 -14.22
C ALA A 93 -1.39 -18.86 -13.04
N ILE A 94 -2.37 -17.98 -13.26
CA ILE A 94 -3.33 -17.57 -12.23
C ILE A 94 -4.17 -18.76 -11.75
N THR A 95 -4.68 -19.58 -12.67
CA THR A 95 -5.46 -20.77 -12.31
C THR A 95 -4.62 -21.81 -11.57
N ALA A 96 -3.39 -22.08 -12.06
CA ALA A 96 -2.52 -23.07 -11.44
C ALA A 96 -1.99 -22.64 -10.06
N HIS A 97 -1.88 -21.34 -9.81
CA HIS A 97 -1.24 -20.78 -8.62
C HIS A 97 -2.14 -19.82 -7.84
N ALA A 98 -3.47 -20.00 -7.94
CA ALA A 98 -4.47 -19.17 -7.27
C ALA A 98 -4.23 -19.03 -5.76
N ALA A 99 -3.71 -20.07 -5.10
CA ALA A 99 -3.39 -20.07 -3.66
C ALA A 99 -2.28 -19.08 -3.26
N LEU A 100 -1.47 -18.59 -4.20
CA LEU A 100 -0.45 -17.56 -3.94
C LEU A 100 -1.02 -16.14 -4.04
N ILE A 101 -2.23 -15.99 -4.57
CA ILE A 101 -2.85 -14.71 -4.86
C ILE A 101 -3.85 -14.40 -3.75
N HIS A 102 -3.52 -13.41 -2.93
CA HIS A 102 -4.46 -12.90 -1.93
C HIS A 102 -5.56 -12.08 -2.58
N VAL A 103 -5.19 -11.24 -3.55
CA VAL A 103 -6.10 -10.45 -4.37
C VAL A 103 -5.55 -10.36 -5.79
N LEU A 104 -6.42 -10.52 -6.79
CA LEU A 104 -6.12 -10.22 -8.19
C LEU A 104 -6.67 -8.83 -8.54
N GLU A 105 -5.78 -7.88 -8.81
CA GLU A 105 -6.16 -6.57 -9.31
C GLU A 105 -6.17 -6.56 -10.84
N ILE A 106 -7.33 -6.26 -11.44
CA ILE A 106 -7.49 -6.15 -12.88
C ILE A 106 -7.65 -4.67 -13.24
N VAL A 107 -6.66 -4.13 -13.95
CA VAL A 107 -6.67 -2.76 -14.43
C VAL A 107 -7.22 -2.72 -15.86
N ILE A 108 -8.36 -2.06 -16.08
CA ILE A 108 -9.05 -2.04 -17.38
C ILE A 108 -9.23 -0.63 -17.95
N VAL A 109 -9.48 -0.56 -19.25
CA VAL A 109 -10.09 0.63 -19.87
C VAL A 109 -11.55 0.64 -19.45
N TRP A 110 -11.96 1.67 -18.71
CA TRP A 110 -13.28 1.70 -18.05
C TRP A 110 -14.43 1.62 -19.06
N GLU A 111 -14.25 2.23 -20.23
CA GLU A 111 -15.22 2.23 -21.32
C GLU A 111 -15.52 0.82 -21.87
N ASP A 112 -14.62 -0.14 -21.64
CA ASP A 112 -14.79 -1.54 -22.06
C ASP A 112 -15.29 -2.46 -20.93
N VAL A 113 -15.59 -1.95 -19.74
CA VAL A 113 -15.94 -2.76 -18.55
C VAL A 113 -17.06 -3.75 -18.83
N ALA A 114 -18.17 -3.30 -19.43
CA ALA A 114 -19.33 -4.15 -19.71
C ALA A 114 -18.99 -5.34 -20.64
N LYS A 115 -18.03 -5.17 -21.55
CA LYS A 115 -17.60 -6.23 -22.49
C LYS A 115 -16.73 -7.27 -21.80
N VAL A 116 -15.96 -6.87 -20.79
CA VAL A 116 -15.00 -7.74 -20.11
C VAL A 116 -15.56 -8.41 -18.86
N MET A 117 -16.65 -7.88 -18.29
CA MET A 117 -17.27 -8.42 -17.08
C MET A 117 -17.62 -9.90 -17.13
N PRO A 118 -18.18 -10.47 -18.22
CA PRO A 118 -18.41 -11.91 -18.28
C PRO A 118 -17.13 -12.73 -18.08
N LYS A 119 -16.01 -12.30 -18.65
CA LYS A 119 -14.72 -12.98 -18.50
C LYS A 119 -14.15 -12.85 -17.09
N ILE A 120 -14.40 -11.72 -16.42
CA ILE A 120 -14.01 -11.53 -15.01
C ILE A 120 -14.83 -12.45 -14.11
N ALA A 121 -16.14 -12.59 -14.37
CA ALA A 121 -16.99 -13.51 -13.64
C ALA A 121 -16.58 -14.99 -13.84
N ASP A 122 -16.24 -15.37 -15.08
CA ASP A 122 -15.70 -16.71 -15.38
C ASP A 122 -14.39 -16.95 -14.63
N LEU A 123 -13.49 -15.96 -14.61
CA LEU A 123 -12.22 -16.03 -13.88
C LEU A 123 -12.42 -16.17 -12.37
N LYS A 124 -13.32 -15.39 -11.78
CA LYS A 124 -13.70 -15.50 -10.36
C LYS A 124 -14.22 -16.90 -10.04
N THR A 125 -15.10 -17.42 -10.89
CA THR A 125 -15.67 -18.76 -10.73
C THR A 125 -14.61 -19.85 -10.82
N ALA A 126 -13.66 -19.72 -11.76
CA ALA A 126 -12.62 -20.71 -12.00
C ALA A 126 -11.53 -20.73 -10.91
N THR A 127 -11.27 -19.61 -10.25
CA THR A 127 -10.12 -19.44 -9.35
C THR A 127 -10.49 -19.22 -7.88
N GLY A 128 -11.69 -18.69 -7.61
CA GLY A 128 -12.13 -18.28 -6.28
C GLY A 128 -11.40 -17.05 -5.72
N VAL A 129 -10.38 -16.53 -6.42
CA VAL A 129 -9.53 -15.43 -5.93
C VAL A 129 -10.34 -14.13 -5.80
N PRO A 130 -10.18 -13.36 -4.72
CA PRO A 130 -10.75 -12.01 -4.62
C PRO A 130 -10.27 -11.11 -5.76
N ILE A 131 -11.17 -10.39 -6.42
CA ILE A 131 -10.86 -9.54 -7.57
C ILE A 131 -11.12 -8.08 -7.22
N TYR A 132 -10.08 -7.26 -7.33
CA TYR A 132 -10.21 -5.80 -7.29
C TYR A 132 -10.19 -5.23 -8.70
N LEU A 133 -11.12 -4.31 -8.97
CA LEU A 133 -11.19 -3.62 -10.24
C LEU A 133 -10.51 -2.25 -10.14
N SER A 134 -9.71 -1.93 -11.15
CA SER A 134 -9.07 -0.62 -11.29
C SER A 134 -9.28 -0.10 -12.71
N ARG A 135 -9.33 1.22 -12.86
CA ARG A 135 -9.39 1.86 -14.18
C ARG A 135 -8.02 2.35 -14.61
N VAL A 136 -7.74 2.35 -15.91
CA VAL A 136 -6.63 3.09 -16.50
C VAL A 136 -7.04 4.55 -16.72
N ASN A 137 -6.19 5.46 -16.29
CA ASN A 137 -6.30 6.88 -16.54
C ASN A 137 -5.29 7.27 -17.61
N ARG A 138 -5.78 7.45 -18.85
CA ARG A 138 -4.96 7.84 -20.01
C ARG A 138 -4.83 9.35 -20.19
N LYS A 139 -5.62 10.11 -19.42
CA LYS A 139 -5.67 11.57 -19.43
C LYS A 139 -5.77 12.00 -17.97
N ASP A 140 -4.65 12.03 -17.24
CA ASP A 140 -4.65 12.77 -15.97
C ASP A 140 -4.91 14.24 -16.32
N ALA A 141 -6.17 14.64 -16.13
CA ALA A 141 -6.78 15.84 -16.66
C ALA A 141 -6.38 17.09 -15.85
N GLY A 142 -5.08 17.32 -15.67
CA GLY A 142 -4.57 18.65 -15.39
C GLY A 142 -4.78 19.51 -16.64
N LYS A 143 -5.98 20.12 -16.77
CA LYS A 143 -6.20 21.24 -17.69
C LYS A 143 -5.39 22.44 -17.16
N PHE A 144 -4.10 22.46 -17.42
CA PHE A 144 -3.33 23.69 -17.37
C PHE A 144 -3.34 24.30 -18.77
N GLU A 145 -3.82 25.54 -18.85
CA GLU A 145 -3.68 26.39 -20.03
C GLU A 145 -2.19 26.41 -20.43
N GLY A 146 -1.88 25.93 -21.64
CA GLY A 146 -0.51 25.91 -22.17
C GLY A 146 0.16 24.53 -22.24
N ALA A 147 -0.30 23.71 -23.18
CA ALA A 147 0.51 22.80 -23.99
C ALA A 147 1.60 21.95 -23.30
N ARG A 148 1.22 20.94 -22.50
CA ARG A 148 2.00 19.68 -22.35
C ARG A 148 1.08 18.49 -22.23
N PHE A 149 1.01 17.66 -23.27
CA PHE A 149 0.36 16.35 -23.20
C PHE A 149 1.18 15.47 -22.26
N ASN A 150 0.73 15.30 -21.02
CA ASN A 150 1.33 14.32 -20.13
C ASN A 150 0.93 12.93 -20.62
N HIS A 151 1.88 12.18 -21.21
CA HIS A 151 1.76 10.75 -21.51
C HIS A 151 1.79 9.89 -20.23
N LEU A 152 1.14 10.36 -19.16
CA LEU A 152 1.11 9.69 -17.89
C LEU A 152 -0.02 8.67 -17.89
N ILE A 153 0.34 7.40 -17.77
CA ILE A 153 -0.61 6.33 -17.51
C ILE A 153 -0.64 6.15 -15.99
N SER A 154 -1.76 6.53 -15.37
CA SER A 154 -2.05 6.19 -13.98
C SER A 154 -3.22 5.21 -13.90
N HIS A 155 -3.55 4.74 -12.71
CA HIS A 155 -4.66 3.83 -12.48
C HIS A 155 -5.38 4.15 -11.17
N GLY A 156 -6.56 3.56 -10.99
CA GLY A 156 -7.44 3.77 -9.85
C GLY A 156 -8.54 4.80 -10.13
N PHE A 157 -9.70 4.58 -9.50
CA PHE A 157 -10.84 5.50 -9.50
C PHE A 157 -10.55 6.71 -8.61
N VAL A 158 -11.30 7.79 -8.82
CA VAL A 158 -11.40 8.90 -7.87
C VAL A 158 -12.80 8.93 -7.26
N PHE A 159 -12.95 9.49 -6.05
CA PHE A 159 -14.24 9.47 -5.35
C PHE A 159 -15.37 10.21 -6.09
N ALA A 160 -15.04 11.19 -6.92
CA ALA A 160 -15.99 11.87 -7.79
C ALA A 160 -16.71 10.92 -8.79
N GLU A 161 -16.19 9.71 -9.00
CA GLU A 161 -16.76 8.70 -9.91
C GLU A 161 -17.74 7.74 -9.21
N LEU A 162 -18.15 8.04 -7.96
CA LEU A 162 -19.08 7.21 -7.18
C LEU A 162 -20.37 6.89 -7.94
N GLN A 163 -20.98 7.90 -8.56
CA GLN A 163 -22.25 7.71 -9.28
C GLN A 163 -22.10 6.74 -10.46
N ASP A 164 -20.97 6.80 -11.16
CA ASP A 164 -20.67 5.89 -12.27
C ASP A 164 -20.45 4.47 -11.78
N LEU A 165 -19.78 4.29 -10.64
CA LEU A 165 -19.60 2.97 -10.01
C LEU A 165 -20.93 2.39 -9.52
N MET A 166 -21.77 3.18 -8.86
CA MET A 166 -23.10 2.74 -8.43
C MET A 166 -23.98 2.33 -9.61
N LYS A 167 -23.96 3.13 -10.67
CA LYS A 167 -24.66 2.82 -11.92
C LYS A 167 -24.15 1.51 -12.53
N PHE A 168 -22.83 1.35 -12.60
CA PHE A 168 -22.19 0.15 -13.11
C PHE A 168 -22.62 -1.10 -12.34
N ILE A 169 -22.58 -1.06 -11.00
CA ILE A 169 -22.99 -2.19 -10.15
C ILE A 169 -24.45 -2.57 -10.40
N LYS A 170 -25.33 -1.57 -10.52
CA LYS A 170 -26.76 -1.78 -10.72
C LYS A 170 -27.12 -2.31 -12.12
N GLU A 171 -26.45 -1.83 -13.15
CA GLU A 171 -26.83 -2.08 -14.55
C GLU A 171 -26.06 -3.24 -15.20
N THR A 172 -24.91 -3.63 -14.64
CA THR A 172 -24.05 -4.66 -15.24
C THR A 172 -24.18 -5.99 -14.51
N LYS A 173 -24.44 -7.06 -15.26
CA LYS A 173 -24.46 -8.42 -14.71
C LYS A 173 -23.05 -8.91 -14.37
N GLY A 174 -22.93 -9.73 -13.32
CA GLY A 174 -21.67 -10.35 -12.91
C GLY A 174 -20.78 -9.45 -12.04
N THR A 175 -21.29 -8.30 -11.57
CA THR A 175 -20.57 -7.38 -10.67
C THR A 175 -20.34 -7.95 -9.28
N ASP A 176 -21.04 -9.01 -8.90
CA ASP A 176 -20.74 -9.82 -7.71
C ASP A 176 -19.37 -10.51 -7.76
N ALA A 177 -18.78 -10.63 -8.95
CA ALA A 177 -17.41 -11.13 -9.11
C ALA A 177 -16.33 -10.12 -8.68
N ILE A 178 -16.70 -8.85 -8.46
CA ILE A 178 -15.79 -7.79 -8.01
C ILE A 178 -15.92 -7.67 -6.50
N ASP A 179 -14.85 -7.92 -5.76
CA ASP A 179 -14.81 -7.85 -4.29
C ASP A 179 -14.38 -6.45 -3.80
N GLY A 180 -13.70 -5.68 -4.64
CA GLY A 180 -13.19 -4.36 -4.28
C GLY A 180 -12.84 -3.47 -5.46
N PHE A 181 -12.57 -2.19 -5.17
CA PHE A 181 -12.15 -1.20 -6.14
C PHE A 181 -10.88 -0.49 -5.68
N MET A 182 -9.99 -0.19 -6.64
CA MET A 182 -8.78 0.59 -6.40
C MET A 182 -9.07 2.08 -6.56
N PHE A 183 -8.77 2.89 -5.55
CA PHE A 183 -8.89 4.36 -5.59
C PHE A 183 -7.54 5.02 -5.53
N LYS A 184 -7.28 5.96 -6.43
CA LYS A 184 -6.04 6.74 -6.46
C LYS A 184 -6.15 7.91 -5.49
N ILE A 185 -5.28 7.96 -4.50
CA ILE A 185 -5.19 9.09 -3.56
C ILE A 185 -3.93 9.90 -3.88
N ASN A 186 -4.15 11.11 -4.41
CA ASN A 186 -3.09 12.06 -4.75
C ASN A 186 -2.40 12.59 -3.49
N ASN A 187 -1.17 13.08 -3.64
CA ASN A 187 -0.29 13.48 -2.55
C ASN A 187 -0.83 14.65 -1.71
N ASP A 188 -1.73 15.46 -2.27
CA ASP A 188 -2.42 16.59 -1.63
C ASP A 188 -3.63 16.18 -0.77
N VAL A 189 -4.09 14.93 -0.86
CA VAL A 189 -5.23 14.43 -0.09
C VAL A 189 -4.76 13.70 1.17
N CYS A 190 -5.26 14.10 2.34
CA CYS A 190 -4.97 13.43 3.61
C CYS A 190 -5.50 11.97 3.61
N PRO A 191 -4.66 10.95 3.92
CA PRO A 191 -5.10 9.55 3.92
C PRO A 191 -6.24 9.21 4.88
N ILE A 192 -6.27 9.83 6.08
CA ILE A 192 -7.36 9.64 7.05
C ILE A 192 -8.69 10.17 6.50
N ALA A 193 -8.69 11.38 5.93
CA ALA A 193 -9.87 11.94 5.28
C ALA A 193 -10.35 11.08 4.11
N ALA A 194 -9.41 10.58 3.30
CA ALA A 194 -9.72 9.68 2.19
C ALA A 194 -10.34 8.34 2.67
N ALA A 195 -9.88 7.78 3.78
CA ALA A 195 -10.46 6.56 4.33
C ALA A 195 -11.86 6.78 4.90
N ARG A 196 -12.12 7.94 5.52
CA ARG A 196 -13.47 8.31 5.97
C ARG A 196 -14.43 8.44 4.78
N GLU A 197 -14.00 9.13 3.72
CA GLU A 197 -14.80 9.22 2.49
C GLU A 197 -15.03 7.84 1.86
N ALA A 198 -14.00 7.00 1.83
CA ALA A 198 -14.10 5.62 1.35
C ALA A 198 -15.08 4.78 2.18
N MET A 199 -15.11 4.94 3.50
CA MET A 199 -16.06 4.27 4.38
C MET A 199 -17.51 4.71 4.09
N GLU A 200 -17.75 6.00 3.87
CA GLU A 200 -19.08 6.47 3.47
C GLU A 200 -19.50 5.89 2.11
N ILE A 201 -18.56 5.84 1.15
CA ILE A 201 -18.79 5.21 -0.16
C ILE A 201 -19.05 3.71 -0.03
N ASN A 202 -18.33 3.01 0.85
CA ASN A 202 -18.49 1.58 1.08
C ASN A 202 -19.92 1.23 1.50
N LYS A 203 -20.61 2.10 2.25
CA LYS A 203 -22.03 1.90 2.62
C LYS A 203 -22.96 1.78 1.39
N PHE A 204 -22.58 2.37 0.27
CA PHE A 204 -23.34 2.31 -0.98
C PHE A 204 -22.87 1.20 -1.91
N LEU A 205 -21.56 0.95 -1.99
CA LEU A 205 -20.99 -0.04 -2.91
C LEU A 205 -21.00 -1.46 -2.32
N GLY A 206 -20.83 -1.60 -1.01
CA GLY A 206 -20.70 -2.88 -0.31
C GLY A 206 -19.51 -3.70 -0.81
N ARG A 207 -18.37 -3.04 -1.09
CA ARG A 207 -17.12 -3.62 -1.65
C ARG A 207 -15.90 -3.03 -0.98
N ILE A 208 -14.79 -3.77 -0.93
CA ILE A 208 -13.54 -3.28 -0.35
C ILE A 208 -13.06 -2.03 -1.10
N MET A 209 -12.62 -1.05 -0.33
CA MET A 209 -12.11 0.22 -0.81
C MET A 209 -10.58 0.23 -0.65
N CYS A 210 -9.86 -0.15 -1.70
CA CYS A 210 -8.40 -0.20 -1.65
C CYS A 210 -7.80 1.13 -2.11
N LEU A 211 -7.20 1.88 -1.19
CA LEU A 211 -6.63 3.20 -1.43
C LEU A 211 -5.16 3.05 -1.85
N TYR A 212 -4.86 3.46 -3.07
CA TYR A 212 -3.51 3.55 -3.60
C TYR A 212 -2.91 4.92 -3.27
N ILE A 213 -2.11 4.97 -2.20
CA ILE A 213 -1.57 6.19 -1.60
C ILE A 213 -0.28 6.57 -2.31
N ARG A 214 -0.35 7.60 -3.15
CA ARG A 214 0.81 8.11 -3.90
C ARG A 214 1.56 9.15 -3.09
N THR A 215 2.89 9.07 -3.07
CA THR A 215 3.76 10.18 -2.68
C THR A 215 4.04 11.14 -3.83
N SER A 216 3.95 10.65 -5.08
CA SER A 216 4.13 11.47 -6.27
C SER A 216 2.88 12.29 -6.62
N GLY A 217 3.07 13.54 -7.01
CA GLY A 217 2.05 14.40 -7.60
C GLY A 217 1.73 14.08 -9.07
N SER A 218 1.22 15.08 -9.79
CA SER A 218 0.76 14.94 -11.19
C SER A 218 1.85 15.25 -12.22
N SER A 219 2.95 15.89 -11.80
CA SER A 219 4.04 16.29 -12.69
C SER A 219 5.22 15.29 -12.61
N PRO A 220 5.61 14.65 -13.74
CA PRO A 220 6.76 13.74 -13.78
C PRO A 220 8.12 14.37 -13.46
N ALA A 221 8.21 15.70 -13.57
CA ALA A 221 9.44 16.46 -13.37
C ALA A 221 9.62 16.95 -11.92
N GLU A 222 8.58 16.84 -11.11
CA GLU A 222 8.62 17.25 -9.71
C GLU A 222 9.23 16.14 -8.85
N ALA A 223 10.02 16.55 -7.86
CA ALA A 223 10.69 15.66 -6.93
C ALA A 223 9.96 15.69 -5.58
N PHE A 224 9.68 14.51 -5.03
CA PHE A 224 8.95 14.31 -3.77
C PHE A 224 9.88 13.65 -2.76
N MET A 225 10.95 14.37 -2.41
CA MET A 225 12.06 13.86 -1.60
C MET A 225 11.98 14.25 -0.12
N ASP A 226 10.96 15.00 0.29
CA ASP A 226 10.75 15.34 1.70
C ASP A 226 10.38 14.06 2.48
N GLU A 227 11.32 13.59 3.28
CA GLU A 227 11.19 12.34 4.00
C GLU A 227 10.20 12.44 5.17
N ALA A 228 10.12 13.60 5.83
CA ALA A 228 9.20 13.83 6.94
C ALA A 228 7.76 13.92 6.45
N GLU A 229 7.51 14.62 5.34
CA GLU A 229 6.18 14.70 4.71
C GLU A 229 5.70 13.34 4.20
N ASN A 230 6.59 12.57 3.54
CA ASN A 230 6.26 11.23 3.08
C ASN A 230 6.00 10.26 4.25
N THR A 231 6.81 10.35 5.31
CA THR A 231 6.63 9.53 6.53
C THR A 231 5.31 9.86 7.21
N THR A 232 4.99 11.14 7.34
CA THR A 232 3.70 11.64 7.84
C THR A 232 2.53 11.04 7.08
N ARG A 233 2.62 11.07 5.75
CA ARG A 233 1.61 10.51 4.86
C ARG A 233 1.45 9.01 5.05
N PHE A 234 2.55 8.26 5.17
CA PHE A 234 2.49 6.82 5.39
C PHE A 234 1.96 6.43 6.77
N ALA A 235 2.30 7.17 7.82
CA ALA A 235 1.75 6.97 9.17
C ALA A 235 0.22 7.15 9.17
N LYS A 236 -0.28 8.25 8.56
CA LYS A 236 -1.73 8.50 8.41
C LYS A 236 -2.42 7.39 7.61
N ALA A 237 -1.76 6.90 6.56
CA ALA A 237 -2.30 5.83 5.72
C ALA A 237 -2.36 4.48 6.46
N LEU A 238 -1.36 4.16 7.28
CA LEU A 238 -1.36 2.98 8.13
C LEU A 238 -2.52 3.00 9.11
N ILE A 239 -2.67 4.13 9.82
CA ILE A 239 -3.76 4.32 10.78
C ILE A 239 -5.14 4.24 10.12
N ALA A 240 -5.28 4.91 8.98
CA ALA A 240 -6.49 4.87 8.19
C ALA A 240 -6.90 3.43 7.83
N ALA A 241 -5.96 2.58 7.44
CA ALA A 241 -6.21 1.19 7.08
C ALA A 241 -6.45 0.26 8.27
N VAL A 242 -5.87 0.55 9.43
CA VAL A 242 -6.05 -0.25 10.63
C VAL A 242 -7.39 0.03 11.30
N GLY A 243 -7.79 1.31 11.37
CA GLY A 243 -9.00 1.71 12.09
C GLY A 243 -10.28 1.79 11.24
N THR A 244 -10.21 1.62 9.92
CA THR A 244 -11.38 1.77 9.06
C THR A 244 -11.77 0.44 8.42
N ALA A 245 -12.92 -0.09 8.82
CA ALA A 245 -13.45 -1.33 8.26
C ALA A 245 -13.66 -1.23 6.74
N ALA A 246 -13.39 -2.34 6.03
CA ALA A 246 -13.49 -2.45 4.58
C ALA A 246 -12.63 -1.47 3.75
N VAL A 247 -11.70 -0.77 4.40
CA VAL A 247 -10.67 0.04 3.75
C VAL A 247 -9.34 -0.69 3.84
N GLU A 248 -8.64 -0.72 2.72
CA GLU A 248 -7.28 -1.22 2.64
C GLU A 248 -6.41 -0.17 1.97
N VAL A 249 -5.10 -0.25 2.17
CA VAL A 249 -4.15 0.75 1.69
C VAL A 249 -2.94 0.09 1.04
N THR A 250 -2.57 0.57 -0.14
CA THR A 250 -1.28 0.27 -0.77
C THR A 250 -0.45 1.54 -0.85
N LEU A 251 0.73 1.51 -0.24
CA LEU A 251 1.66 2.62 -0.17
C LEU A 251 2.59 2.64 -1.40
N ASP A 252 2.70 3.80 -2.05
CA ASP A 252 3.66 4.08 -3.12
C ASP A 252 4.53 5.28 -2.72
N THR A 253 5.84 5.14 -2.49
CA THR A 253 6.72 4.03 -2.89
C THR A 253 7.47 3.35 -1.73
N PHE A 254 7.84 2.09 -1.92
CA PHE A 254 8.62 1.31 -0.94
C PHE A 254 10.09 1.76 -0.85
N ALA A 255 10.81 1.78 -1.97
CA ALA A 255 12.22 2.16 -2.03
C ALA A 255 12.36 3.46 -2.84
N ASP A 256 13.38 4.26 -2.52
CA ASP A 256 13.68 5.49 -3.26
C ASP A 256 13.64 5.25 -4.78
N SER A 257 12.96 6.15 -5.50
CA SER A 257 12.96 6.19 -6.96
C SER A 257 13.83 7.36 -7.38
N ASP A 258 15.10 7.08 -7.69
CA ASP A 258 16.13 8.08 -7.98
C ASP A 258 16.40 8.29 -9.49
N ARG A 259 15.82 7.43 -10.34
CA ARG A 259 15.97 7.46 -11.80
C ARG A 259 14.61 7.47 -12.49
N GLY A 260 14.49 8.26 -13.55
CA GLY A 260 13.28 8.34 -14.36
C GLY A 260 12.30 9.42 -13.87
N TYR A 261 11.02 9.20 -14.10
CA TYR A 261 9.96 10.14 -13.75
C TYR A 261 9.54 10.02 -12.27
N PHE A 262 9.13 11.14 -11.67
CA PHE A 262 8.69 11.23 -10.27
C PHE A 262 9.76 10.78 -9.28
N ALA A 263 10.90 11.46 -9.26
CA ALA A 263 11.91 11.21 -8.24
C ALA A 263 11.27 11.37 -6.85
N ARG A 264 11.36 10.36 -5.99
CA ARG A 264 10.66 10.38 -4.70
C ARG A 264 11.32 9.49 -3.66
N ALA A 265 11.21 9.90 -2.41
CA ALA A 265 11.69 9.14 -1.28
C ALA A 265 10.71 7.99 -0.94
N GLY A 266 11.26 6.82 -0.69
CA GLY A 266 10.55 5.67 -0.14
C GLY A 266 10.81 5.48 1.36
N LEU A 267 10.32 4.36 1.88
CA LEU A 267 10.58 3.89 3.25
C LEU A 267 12.02 3.41 3.43
N VAL A 268 12.69 3.00 2.35
CA VAL A 268 14.09 2.58 2.33
C VAL A 268 14.85 3.23 1.18
N ASP A 269 16.18 3.31 1.29
CA ASP A 269 17.00 3.77 0.18
C ASP A 269 17.18 2.70 -0.92
N ARG A 270 17.94 2.99 -1.98
CA ARG A 270 18.22 2.04 -3.09
C ARG A 270 19.02 0.81 -2.67
N ARG A 271 19.67 0.83 -1.51
CA ARG A 271 20.38 -0.29 -0.90
C ARG A 271 19.53 -0.99 0.17
N TYR A 272 18.27 -0.59 0.30
CA TYR A 272 17.31 -1.09 1.27
C TYR A 272 17.72 -0.82 2.73
N ASN A 273 18.51 0.22 2.97
CA ASN A 273 18.73 0.70 4.33
C ASN A 273 17.44 1.35 4.85
N PRO A 274 17.03 1.06 6.10
CA PRO A 274 15.90 1.72 6.73
C PRO A 274 16.07 3.25 6.74
N LYS A 275 15.00 3.94 6.37
CA LYS A 275 14.87 5.40 6.49
C LYS A 275 13.87 5.74 7.60
N LEU A 276 13.65 7.02 7.88
CA LEU A 276 12.74 7.52 8.92
C LEU A 276 11.37 6.83 8.86
N GLY A 277 10.78 6.77 7.66
CA GLY A 277 9.49 6.12 7.44
C GLY A 277 9.49 4.63 7.79
N SER A 278 10.59 3.90 7.58
CA SER A 278 10.67 2.49 7.99
C SER A 278 10.59 2.34 9.51
N HIS A 279 11.28 3.21 10.26
CA HIS A 279 11.24 3.17 11.73
C HIS A 279 9.86 3.50 12.26
N VAL A 280 9.23 4.55 11.73
CA VAL A 280 7.86 4.93 12.10
C VAL A 280 6.87 3.79 11.82
N ILE A 281 6.90 3.21 10.61
CA ILE A 281 6.00 2.11 10.26
C ILE A 281 6.25 0.89 11.13
N LYS A 282 7.53 0.54 11.41
CA LYS A 282 7.87 -0.54 12.34
C LYS A 282 7.22 -0.34 13.71
N HIS A 283 7.37 0.84 14.29
CA HIS A 283 6.87 1.12 15.64
C HIS A 283 5.35 1.16 15.67
N LEU A 284 4.70 1.80 14.69
CA LEU A 284 3.24 1.80 14.57
C LEU A 284 2.68 0.39 14.33
N MET A 285 3.28 -0.40 13.43
CA MET A 285 2.88 -1.79 13.23
C MET A 285 3.01 -2.59 14.52
N GLY A 286 4.10 -2.41 15.27
CA GLY A 286 4.30 -3.06 16.56
C GLY A 286 3.22 -2.70 17.59
N LEU A 287 2.89 -1.41 17.68
CA LEU A 287 1.86 -0.88 18.59
C LEU A 287 0.45 -1.37 18.24
N LEU A 288 0.12 -1.41 16.94
CA LEU A 288 -1.24 -1.70 16.48
C LEU A 288 -1.52 -3.19 16.29
N SER A 289 -0.49 -4.04 16.34
CA SER A 289 -0.64 -5.48 16.07
C SER A 289 -1.31 -6.22 17.23
N GLY A 290 -2.36 -6.97 16.91
CA GLY A 290 -3.00 -7.91 17.85
C GLY A 290 -4.26 -7.39 18.53
N ASP A 291 -4.55 -6.09 18.39
CA ASP A 291 -5.73 -5.44 18.96
C ASP A 291 -6.71 -5.02 17.86
N GLU A 292 -7.98 -4.85 18.24
CA GLU A 292 -9.01 -4.26 17.38
C GLU A 292 -9.01 -2.75 17.57
N TRP A 293 -8.88 -2.02 16.45
CA TRP A 293 -8.81 -0.57 16.43
C TRP A 293 -9.96 0.00 15.60
N VAL A 294 -10.51 1.13 16.06
CA VAL A 294 -11.53 1.88 15.34
C VAL A 294 -11.08 3.33 15.20
N LEU A 295 -11.12 3.85 13.97
CA LEU A 295 -10.82 5.25 13.68
C LEU A 295 -12.05 6.12 13.94
N GLU A 296 -11.93 7.02 14.91
CA GLU A 296 -12.90 8.06 15.20
C GLU A 296 -12.26 9.42 14.98
N GLU A 297 -12.76 10.15 13.99
CA GLU A 297 -12.17 11.40 13.50
C GLU A 297 -10.70 11.19 13.07
N ASP A 298 -9.75 11.62 13.90
CA ASP A 298 -8.30 11.46 13.69
C ASP A 298 -7.62 10.61 14.78
N VAL A 299 -8.42 9.92 15.62
CA VAL A 299 -7.97 9.12 16.76
C VAL A 299 -8.29 7.65 16.54
N LEU A 300 -7.31 6.77 16.67
CA LEU A 300 -7.55 5.33 16.79
C LEU A 300 -7.88 4.98 18.23
N LYS A 301 -8.98 4.26 18.42
CA LYS A 301 -9.38 3.71 19.73
C LYS A 301 -9.22 2.21 19.70
N GLY A 302 -8.41 1.70 20.62
CA GLY A 302 -8.21 0.28 20.86
C GLY A 302 -9.31 -0.27 21.77
N SER A 303 -9.63 -1.55 21.62
CA SER A 303 -10.57 -2.25 22.51
C SER A 303 -10.09 -2.33 23.97
N ASP A 304 -8.79 -2.14 24.21
CA ASP A 304 -8.15 -2.05 25.52
C ASP A 304 -8.25 -0.65 26.16
N GLY A 305 -8.91 0.30 25.50
CA GLY A 305 -9.04 1.69 25.94
C GLY A 305 -7.89 2.60 25.51
N ARG A 306 -6.84 2.07 24.88
CA ARG A 306 -5.75 2.91 24.35
C ARG A 306 -6.25 3.79 23.22
N ARG A 307 -5.66 4.97 23.15
CA ARG A 307 -5.90 5.95 22.10
C ARG A 307 -4.58 6.21 21.39
N VAL A 308 -4.59 6.18 20.06
CA VAL A 308 -3.45 6.55 19.23
C VAL A 308 -3.83 7.73 18.35
N VAL A 309 -3.08 8.82 18.49
CA VAL A 309 -3.23 10.05 17.71
C VAL A 309 -1.93 10.27 16.97
N VAL A 310 -1.99 10.86 15.77
CA VAL A 310 -0.77 11.31 15.10
C VAL A 310 -0.85 12.80 14.91
N GLU A 311 -0.08 13.49 15.74
CA GLU A 311 -0.04 14.93 15.85
C GLU A 311 1.17 15.46 15.09
N PHE A 312 0.94 16.50 14.30
CA PHE A 312 1.98 17.07 13.44
C PHE A 312 2.24 18.56 13.71
N SER A 313 1.48 19.16 14.63
CA SER A 313 1.65 20.52 15.13
C SER A 313 1.94 20.44 16.63
N GLY A 314 2.97 21.16 17.11
CA GLY A 314 3.47 21.09 18.49
C GLY A 314 2.51 21.54 19.61
N GLU A 315 1.20 21.57 19.37
CA GLU A 315 0.18 21.65 20.41
C GLU A 315 -0.29 20.22 20.71
N SER A 316 0.14 19.70 21.85
CA SER A 316 -0.25 18.39 22.37
C SER A 316 -1.78 18.32 22.55
N SER A 317 -2.46 17.44 21.81
CA SER A 317 -3.88 17.11 22.06
C SER A 317 -4.06 16.04 23.13
N ILE A 318 -2.95 15.64 23.78
CA ILE A 318 -2.96 14.75 24.94
C ILE A 318 -3.78 15.40 26.07
N PRO A 319 -4.84 14.73 26.56
CA PRO A 319 -5.60 15.20 27.72
C PRO A 319 -4.73 15.28 28.98
N ASP A 320 -5.00 16.24 29.87
CA ASP A 320 -4.29 16.39 31.15
C ASP A 320 -4.39 15.14 32.07
N ASN A 321 -5.38 14.28 31.84
CA ASN A 321 -5.61 13.02 32.55
C ASN A 321 -5.05 11.79 31.81
N ALA A 322 -4.21 11.98 30.79
CA ALA A 322 -3.59 10.87 30.08
C ALA A 322 -2.59 10.13 30.99
N THR A 323 -2.56 8.81 30.85
CA THR A 323 -1.63 7.91 31.53
C THR A 323 -1.01 6.94 30.52
N ASP A 324 0.09 6.27 30.89
CA ASP A 324 0.80 5.33 30.03
C ASP A 324 1.15 5.91 28.64
N VAL A 325 1.61 7.16 28.62
CA VAL A 325 1.94 7.88 27.40
C VAL A 325 3.23 7.33 26.77
N GLU A 326 3.12 6.86 25.52
CA GLU A 326 4.23 6.48 24.65
C GLU A 326 4.13 7.29 23.36
N TRP A 327 5.21 7.89 22.85
CA TRP A 327 5.19 8.52 21.54
C TRP A 327 6.37 8.15 20.66
N ILE A 328 6.11 8.16 19.36
CA ILE A 328 7.06 7.94 18.27
C ILE A 328 7.33 9.32 17.66
N ASP A 329 8.54 9.83 17.82
CA ASP A 329 8.99 11.04 17.12
C ASP A 329 9.08 10.74 15.61
N LEU A 330 8.34 11.48 14.79
CA LEU A 330 8.26 11.26 13.35
C LEU A 330 9.37 11.95 12.57
N GLU A 331 10.22 12.75 13.21
CA GLU A 331 11.45 13.31 12.63
C GLU A 331 12.67 12.43 12.90
N THR A 332 12.67 11.70 14.02
CA THR A 332 13.81 10.85 14.41
C THR A 332 13.53 9.36 14.40
N GLY A 333 12.26 8.95 14.37
CA GLY A 333 11.81 7.56 14.47
C GLY A 333 11.99 6.94 15.86
N LYS A 334 12.32 7.73 16.88
CA LYS A 334 12.57 7.25 18.25
C LYS A 334 11.27 7.09 19.03
N VAL A 335 11.27 6.09 19.91
CA VAL A 335 10.17 5.86 20.87
C VAL A 335 10.55 6.45 22.22
N HIS A 336 9.60 7.13 22.86
CA HIS A 336 9.75 7.77 24.15
C HIS A 336 8.61 7.34 25.10
N ARG A 337 8.92 7.26 26.39
CA ARG A 337 8.02 6.82 27.47
C ARG A 337 8.26 7.67 28.72
N GLU A 338 7.85 8.94 28.70
CA GLU A 338 8.05 9.89 29.82
C GLU A 338 6.86 10.86 29.99
N ASP A 339 6.71 11.45 31.18
CA ASP A 339 5.63 12.41 31.52
C ASP A 339 6.19 13.81 31.84
N PRO A 340 5.70 14.92 31.26
CA PRO A 340 5.11 15.08 29.92
C PRO A 340 6.20 15.48 28.88
N PRO A 341 5.96 15.24 27.59
CA PRO A 341 6.92 15.52 26.53
C PRO A 341 7.14 17.02 26.31
N THR A 342 8.40 17.44 26.13
CA THR A 342 8.68 18.68 25.40
C THR A 342 8.65 18.34 23.91
N MET A 343 7.45 18.35 23.30
CA MET A 343 7.31 18.03 21.88
C MET A 343 7.90 19.16 21.04
N THR A 344 8.92 18.84 20.25
CA THR A 344 9.57 19.81 19.34
C THR A 344 9.17 19.62 17.88
N GLY A 345 8.33 18.63 17.57
CA GLY A 345 8.01 18.23 16.20
C GLY A 345 6.87 17.18 16.10
N PRO A 346 6.58 16.69 14.88
CA PRO A 346 5.52 15.71 14.62
C PRO A 346 5.77 14.37 15.31
N CYS A 347 4.70 13.74 15.80
CA CYS A 347 4.73 12.55 16.64
C CYS A 347 3.49 11.65 16.43
N ALA A 348 3.64 10.34 16.63
CA ALA A 348 2.50 9.46 16.88
C ALA A 348 2.46 9.14 18.37
N ILE A 349 1.34 9.42 19.03
CA ILE A 349 1.19 9.36 20.48
C ILE A 349 0.17 8.29 20.82
N SER A 350 0.51 7.41 21.75
CA SER A 350 -0.34 6.41 22.35
C SER A 350 -0.54 6.74 23.82
N TYR A 351 -1.76 6.67 24.33
CA TYR A 351 -2.07 6.95 25.74
C TYR A 351 -3.36 6.28 26.19
N LEU A 352 -3.57 6.19 27.50
CA LEU A 352 -4.84 5.83 28.15
C LEU A 352 -5.49 7.08 28.75
N GLU A 353 -6.80 7.24 28.57
CA GLU A 353 -7.56 8.24 29.31
C GLU A 353 -8.09 7.62 30.60
N SER A 354 -7.78 8.24 31.74
CA SER A 354 -8.29 7.82 33.05
C SER A 354 -9.73 8.24 33.31
#